data_AF-A0ABD1YFY6-F1
#
_entry.id   AF-A0ABD1YFY6-F1
#
_cell.length_a   1.000
_cell.length_b   1.000
_cell.length_c   1.000
_cell.angle_alpha   90.00
_cell.angle_beta   90.00
_cell.angle_gamma   90.00
#
_symmetry.space_group_name_H-M   'P 1'
#
loop_
_entity.id
_entity.type
_entity.pdbx_description
1 polymer ?
#
loop_
_entity_poly.entity_id
_entity_poly.type
_entity_poly.pdbx_seq_one_letter_code
_entity_poly.pdbx_strand_id
1 'polypeptide(L)'
;MIPAVGGLGGYGSGKGFILAEELRNQLSHLRHQKALIVKLVDIVDFNGSFLTRVRDLVGANPIIMVLTKCDLLPEGTDLAAVSDWLQEATLRKKLKGVDTF
;
A
#
# COMPACT_ATOMS: atom_id res chain seq x y z
N MET A 1 -12.81 10.70 -11.71
CA MET A 1 -12.23 9.37 -11.97
C MET A 1 -10.89 9.33 -11.23
N ILE A 2 -10.73 8.45 -10.23
CA ILE A 2 -9.51 8.42 -9.40
C ILE A 2 -8.50 7.51 -10.14
N PRO A 3 -7.29 7.99 -10.50
CA PRO A 3 -6.30 7.16 -11.15
C PRO A 3 -5.74 6.15 -10.14
N ALA A 4 -5.67 4.88 -10.54
CA ALA A 4 -5.15 3.82 -9.67
C ALA A 4 -3.61 3.77 -9.65
N VAL A 5 -2.91 4.26 -10.68
CA VAL A 5 -1.44 4.37 -10.72
C VAL A 5 -1.00 5.35 -11.81
N GLY A 6 -0.06 6.24 -11.49
CA GLY A 6 0.61 7.14 -12.43
C GLY A 6 1.93 6.57 -12.96
N GLY A 7 1.94 5.32 -13.40
CA GLY A 7 3.15 4.64 -13.87
C GLY A 7 2.92 3.87 -15.17
N LEU A 8 3.94 3.86 -16.03
CA LEU A 8 4.04 3.21 -17.35
C LEU A 8 4.02 1.66 -17.28
N GLY A 9 3.07 1.08 -16.54
CA GLY A 9 2.82 -0.35 -16.55
C GLY A 9 1.99 -0.72 -17.79
N GLY A 10 2.60 -1.41 -18.74
CA GLY A 10 2.00 -1.76 -20.03
C GLY A 10 0.59 -2.35 -19.93
N TYR A 11 -0.37 -1.67 -20.55
CA TYR A 11 -1.71 -2.19 -20.76
C TYR A 11 -1.68 -3.20 -21.91
N GLY A 12 -1.88 -4.48 -21.59
CA GLY A 12 -2.31 -5.48 -22.57
C GLY A 12 -3.66 -5.08 -23.18
N SER A 13 -3.91 -5.53 -24.40
CA SER A 13 -4.98 -5.12 -25.35
C SER A 13 -6.45 -5.29 -24.92
N GLY A 14 -6.81 -5.04 -23.67
CA GLY A 14 -8.18 -4.99 -23.15
C GLY A 14 -8.36 -3.77 -22.23
N LYS A 15 -9.58 -3.21 -22.19
CA LYS A 15 -9.99 -2.00 -21.44
C LYS A 15 -9.07 -1.68 -20.24
N GLY A 16 -8.12 -0.77 -20.45
CA GLY A 16 -7.02 -0.52 -19.50
C GLY A 16 -7.42 0.16 -18.20
N PHE A 17 -8.67 0.59 -18.05
CA PHE A 17 -9.10 1.29 -16.84
C PHE A 17 -10.29 0.55 -16.24
N ILE A 18 -10.10 0.08 -15.01
CA ILE A 18 -11.19 -0.37 -14.15
C ILE A 18 -11.65 0.80 -13.29
N LEU A 19 -12.96 0.87 -13.03
CA LEU A 19 -13.48 1.83 -12.08
C LEU A 19 -13.06 1.43 -10.66
N ALA A 20 -12.94 2.43 -9.78
CA ALA A 20 -12.63 2.18 -8.37
C ALA A 20 -13.61 1.19 -7.73
N GLU A 21 -14.88 1.22 -8.13
CA GLU A 21 -15.90 0.29 -7.63
C GLU A 21 -15.71 -1.14 -8.14
N GLU A 22 -15.30 -1.29 -9.39
CA GLU A 22 -15.05 -2.60 -9.98
C GLU A 22 -13.85 -3.28 -9.31
N LEU A 23 -12.78 -2.51 -9.04
CA LEU A 23 -11.66 -2.99 -8.23
C LEU A 23 -12.09 -3.42 -6.82
N ARG A 24 -12.93 -2.63 -6.15
CA ARG A 24 -13.45 -2.98 -4.82
C ARG A 24 -14.24 -4.27 -4.85
N ASN A 25 -15.11 -4.45 -5.85
CA ASN A 25 -15.91 -5.64 -6.00
C ASN A 25 -15.04 -6.88 -6.23
N GLN A 26 -14.02 -6.76 -7.09
CA GLN A 26 -13.06 -7.85 -7.33
C GLN A 26 -12.30 -8.24 -6.05
N LEU A 27 -11.94 -7.28 -5.20
CA LEU A 27 -11.19 -7.53 -3.96
C LEU A 27 -12.06 -7.81 -2.73
N SER A 28 -13.36 -7.60 -2.81
CA SER A 28 -14.30 -7.67 -1.68
C SER A 28 -14.29 -9.01 -0.93
N HIS A 29 -13.95 -10.10 -1.62
CA HIS A 29 -13.88 -11.44 -1.05
C HIS A 29 -12.71 -11.61 -0.06
N LEU A 30 -11.65 -10.80 -0.17
CA LEU A 30 -10.44 -10.94 0.67
C LEU A 30 -10.72 -10.78 2.15
N ARG A 31 -11.69 -9.93 2.53
CA ARG A 31 -12.10 -9.75 3.93
C ARG A 31 -12.61 -11.03 4.62
N HIS A 32 -13.06 -12.01 3.83
CA HIS A 32 -13.64 -13.28 4.33
C HIS A 32 -12.66 -14.44 4.25
N GLN A 33 -11.51 -14.24 3.59
CA GLN A 33 -10.45 -15.23 3.51
C GLN A 33 -9.43 -15.00 4.61
N LYS A 34 -8.80 -16.09 5.06
CA LYS A 34 -7.61 -16.01 5.93
C LYS A 34 -6.42 -15.71 5.03
N ALA A 35 -5.99 -14.46 5.01
CA ALA A 35 -4.89 -14.01 4.16
C ALA A 35 -3.94 -13.11 4.94
N LEU A 36 -2.65 -13.18 4.61
CA LEU A 36 -1.68 -12.16 5.00
C LEU A 36 -1.65 -11.09 3.91
N ILE A 37 -1.89 -9.84 4.29
CA ILE A 37 -1.91 -8.73 3.35
C ILE A 37 -0.55 -8.05 3.38
N VAL A 38 0.16 -8.07 2.25
CA VAL A 38 1.40 -7.31 2.08
C VAL A 38 1.08 -6.01 1.35
N LYS A 39 1.26 -4.88 2.03
CA LYS A 39 1.02 -3.54 1.51
C LYS A 39 2.35 -2.87 1.18
N LEU A 40 2.65 -2.79 -0.11
CA LEU A 40 3.83 -2.08 -0.62
C LEU A 40 3.56 -0.58 -0.61
N VAL A 41 4.50 0.19 -0.08
CA VAL A 41 4.46 1.65 -0.03
C VAL A 41 5.78 2.18 -0.57
N ASP A 42 5.73 3.24 -1.37
CA ASP A 42 6.93 3.87 -1.93
C ASP A 42 7.49 4.90 -0.95
N ILE A 43 8.80 4.88 -0.73
CA ILE A 43 9.46 5.87 0.13
C ILE A 43 9.45 7.28 -0.47
N VAL A 44 9.54 7.40 -1.80
CA VAL A 44 9.59 8.72 -2.45
C VAL A 44 8.21 9.36 -2.57
N ASP A 45 7.14 8.56 -2.57
CA ASP A 45 5.75 9.02 -2.57
C ASP A 45 4.89 8.20 -1.60
N PHE A 46 5.18 8.34 -0.30
CA PHE A 46 4.44 7.65 0.75
C PHE A 46 2.96 8.04 0.76
N ASN A 47 2.63 9.31 0.56
CA ASN A 47 1.25 9.77 0.63
C ASN A 47 0.41 9.29 -0.55
N GLY A 48 0.97 9.26 -1.76
CA GLY A 48 0.28 8.74 -2.95
C GLY A 48 0.12 7.22 -2.93
N SER A 49 1.07 6.48 -2.35
CA SER A 49 1.00 5.01 -2.24
C SER A 49 0.25 4.50 -1.00
N PHE A 50 -0.03 5.36 -0.01
CA PHE A 50 -0.73 4.95 1.21
C PHE A 50 -2.25 4.97 1.07
N LEU A 51 -2.83 3.78 0.81
CA LEU A 51 -4.29 3.60 0.89
C LEU A 51 -4.78 3.52 2.35
N THR A 52 -5.50 4.55 2.82
CA THR A 52 -5.96 4.68 4.22
C THR A 52 -7.10 3.72 4.60
N ARG A 53 -7.99 3.40 3.65
CA ARG A 53 -9.17 2.56 3.86
C ARG A 53 -8.98 1.10 3.46
N VAL A 54 -7.74 0.61 3.46
CA VAL A 54 -7.43 -0.78 3.07
C VAL A 54 -8.16 -1.81 3.96
N ARG A 55 -8.40 -1.48 5.24
CA ARG A 55 -9.16 -2.31 6.18
C ARG A 55 -10.59 -2.60 5.73
N ASP A 56 -11.20 -1.72 4.93
CA ASP A 56 -12.54 -1.94 4.36
C ASP A 56 -12.53 -3.09 3.33
N LEU A 57 -11.39 -3.34 2.70
CA LEU A 57 -11.20 -4.39 1.69
C LEU A 57 -10.77 -5.72 2.30
N VAL A 58 -9.89 -5.66 3.31
CA VAL A 58 -9.21 -6.87 3.84
C VAL A 58 -9.70 -7.29 5.22
N GLY A 59 -10.56 -6.50 5.87
CA GLY A 59 -11.14 -6.82 7.17
C GLY A 59 -10.10 -6.96 8.29
N ALA A 60 -10.24 -8.03 9.07
CA ALA A 60 -9.38 -8.33 10.21
C ALA A 60 -8.06 -9.02 9.85
N ASN A 61 -7.79 -9.23 8.55
CA ASN A 61 -6.55 -9.87 8.13
C ASN A 61 -5.31 -9.09 8.62
N PRO A 62 -4.23 -9.79 9.02
CA PRO A 62 -2.98 -9.14 9.37
C PRO A 62 -2.43 -8.41 8.14
N ILE A 63 -1.84 -7.23 8.39
CA ILE A 63 -1.23 -6.41 7.35
C ILE A 63 0.25 -6.25 7.67
N ILE A 64 1.11 -6.53 6.70
CA ILE A 64 2.51 -6.16 6.73
C ILE A 64 2.71 -5.02 5.75
N MET A 65 3.28 -3.91 6.20
CA MET A 65 3.69 -2.81 5.34
C MET A 65 5.15 -2.99 4.96
N VAL A 66 5.45 -2.87 3.66
CA VAL A 66 6.81 -2.96 3.15
C VAL A 66 7.14 -1.66 2.44
N LEU A 67 8.22 -1.02 2.89
CA LEU A 67 8.74 0.16 2.23
C LEU A 67 9.59 -0.24 1.02
N THR A 68 9.31 0.36 -0.13
CA THR A 68 9.96 0.05 -1.40
C THR A 68 10.74 1.25 -1.92
N LYS A 69 11.65 0.98 -2.86
CA LYS A 69 12.55 1.97 -3.47
C LYS A 69 13.55 2.64 -2.51
N CYS A 70 13.99 1.91 -1.48
CA CYS A 70 15.01 2.39 -0.54
C CYS A 70 16.36 2.67 -1.22
N ASP A 71 16.60 2.12 -2.42
CA ASP A 71 17.74 2.44 -3.27
C ASP A 71 17.76 3.90 -3.77
N LEU A 72 16.61 4.58 -3.76
CA LEU A 72 16.51 5.99 -4.14
C LEU A 72 16.87 6.95 -2.99
N LEU A 73 17.14 6.42 -1.80
CA LEU A 73 17.59 7.24 -0.67
C LEU A 73 19.03 7.74 -0.88
N PRO A 74 19.37 8.93 -0.35
CA PRO A 74 20.75 9.39 -0.32
C PRO A 74 21.67 8.37 0.35
N GLU A 75 22.90 8.26 -0.16
CA GLU A 75 23.93 7.44 0.46
C GLU A 75 24.14 7.85 1.93
N GLY A 76 24.27 6.87 2.81
CA GLY A 76 24.41 7.11 4.26
C GLY A 76 23.09 7.38 5.00
N THR A 77 21.93 7.23 4.34
CA THR A 77 20.64 7.30 5.03
C THR A 77 20.53 6.21 6.10
N ASP A 78 20.19 6.61 7.32
CA ASP A 78 19.92 5.69 8.41
C ASP A 78 18.57 4.99 8.21
N LEU A 79 18.62 3.71 7.84
CA LEU A 79 17.43 2.89 7.64
C LEU A 79 16.65 2.63 8.93
N ALA A 80 17.29 2.69 10.10
CA ALA A 80 16.58 2.57 11.37
C ALA A 80 15.67 3.79 11.60
N ALA A 81 16.19 5.00 11.36
CA ALA A 81 15.40 6.23 11.43
C ALA A 81 14.24 6.23 10.41
N VAL A 82 14.45 5.67 9.21
CA VAL A 82 13.39 5.50 8.20
C VAL A 82 12.31 4.54 8.69
N SER A 83 12.70 3.41 9.31
CA SER A 83 11.77 2.46 9.91
C SER A 83 10.95 3.10 11.04
N ASP A 84 11.58 3.85 11.93
CA ASP A 84 10.90 4.54 13.03
C ASP A 84 9.90 5.58 12.49
N TRP A 85 10.30 6.33 11.46
CA TRP A 85 9.41 7.26 10.77
C TRP A 85 8.21 6.54 10.13
N LEU A 86 8.43 5.37 9.51
CA LEU A 86 7.38 4.57 8.88
C LEU A 86 6.35 4.08 9.91
N GLN A 87 6.82 3.63 11.09
CA GLN A 87 5.94 3.25 12.19
C GLN A 87 5.11 4.45 12.65
N GLU A 88 5.74 5.60 12.89
CA GLU A 88 5.04 6.82 13.30
C GLU A 88 4.01 7.29 12.25
N ALA A 89 4.39 7.26 10.97
CA ALA A 89 3.51 7.60 9.86
C ALA A 89 2.31 6.65 9.76
N THR A 90 2.52 5.35 9.99
CA THR A 90 1.45 4.34 9.99
C THR A 90 0.49 4.53 11.16
N LEU A 91 1.02 4.80 12.35
CA LEU A 91 0.23 5.09 13.55
C LEU A 91 -0.62 6.35 13.39
N ARG A 92 -0.04 7.43 12.84
CA ARG A 92 -0.76 8.69 12.54
C ARG A 92 -1.96 8.46 11.62
N LYS A 93 -1.85 7.52 10.67
CA LYS A 93 -2.93 7.17 9.75
C LYS A 93 -3.93 6.13 10.34
N LYS A 94 -3.84 5.85 11.64
CA LYS A 94 -4.75 4.98 12.43
C LYS A 94 -4.86 3.54 11.90
N LEU A 95 -3.84 3.06 11.17
CA LEU A 95 -3.81 1.69 10.69
C LEU A 95 -3.29 0.79 11.82
N LYS A 96 -4.20 0.22 12.61
CA LYS A 96 -3.85 -0.66 13.75
C LYS A 96 -3.43 -2.05 13.26
N GLY A 97 -2.55 -2.72 14.01
CA GLY A 97 -2.15 -4.12 13.77
C GLY A 97 -1.43 -4.30 12.45
N VAL A 98 -0.45 -3.44 12.20
CA VAL A 98 0.38 -3.43 11.00
C VAL A 98 1.82 -3.53 11.44
N ASP A 99 2.50 -4.57 11.00
CA ASP A 99 3.96 -4.67 11.16
C ASP A 99 4.63 -4.00 9.96
N THR A 100 5.77 -3.35 10.18
CA THR A 100 6.49 -2.58 9.15
C THR A 100 7.86 -3.19 8.88
N PHE A 101 8.22 -3.36 7.61
CA PHE A 101 9.53 -3.82 7.12
C PHE A 101 10.09 -2.88 6.06
#